data_AF-A0A973X899-F1
#
_entry.id   AF-A0A973X899-F1
#
_cell.length_a   1.000
_cell.length_b   1.000
_cell.length_c   1.000
_cell.angle_alpha   90.00
_cell.angle_beta   90.00
_cell.angle_gamma   90.00
#
_symmetry.space_group_name_H-M   'P 1'
#
loop_
_entity.id
_entity.type
_entity.pdbx_description
1 polymer ?
#
loop_
_entity_poly.entity_id
_entity_poly.type
_entity_poly.pdbx_seq_one_letter_code
_entity_poly.pdbx_strand_id
1 'polypeptide(L)'
;MIYVVELPETGDPSAWFSFDKEDLARKLLALQDDGVERIVYWNEAEAVGAFEGNDPLIAGKAGWRARRALYEQLVALEVLADDC
;
A
#
# COMPACT_ATOMS: atom_id res chain seq x y z
N MET A 1 -7.69 5.76 -8.18
CA MET A 1 -7.32 5.64 -6.75
C MET A 1 -5.87 5.24 -6.69
N ILE A 2 -5.10 5.94 -5.88
CA ILE A 2 -3.68 5.72 -5.64
C ILE A 2 -3.56 4.91 -4.36
N TYR A 3 -2.72 3.89 -4.36
CA TYR A 3 -2.49 3.04 -3.20
C TYR A 3 -1.08 3.28 -2.68
N VAL A 4 -0.94 3.49 -1.38
CA VAL A 4 0.34 3.74 -0.72
C VAL A 4 0.55 2.70 0.35
N VAL A 5 1.70 2.04 0.29
CA VAL A 5 2.14 1.08 1.31
C VAL A 5 3.34 1.67 2.03
N GLU A 6 3.21 1.84 3.32
CA GLU A 6 4.28 2.32 4.20
C GLU A 6 4.96 1.13 4.89
N LEU A 7 6.28 1.07 4.73
CA LEU A 7 7.20 0.07 5.25
C LEU A 7 8.13 0.74 6.28
N PRO A 8 7.71 0.85 7.54
CA PRO A 8 8.59 1.35 8.60
C PRO A 8 9.69 0.31 8.88
N GLU A 9 10.95 0.74 8.99
CA GLU A 9 12.08 -0.13 9.38
C GLU A 9 11.86 -0.77 10.77
N THR A 10 11.14 -0.08 11.66
CA THR A 10 10.80 -0.57 13.01
C THR A 10 9.34 -0.24 13.31
N GLY A 11 8.40 -1.03 12.79
CA GLY A 11 6.98 -0.87 13.07
C GLY A 11 6.08 -1.85 12.32
N ASP A 12 4.78 -1.74 12.55
CA ASP A 12 3.78 -2.45 11.75
C ASP A 12 3.52 -1.66 10.45
N PRO A 13 3.72 -2.28 9.28
CA PRO A 13 3.46 -1.62 8.01
C PRO A 13 1.98 -1.30 7.87
N SER A 14 1.71 -0.12 7.32
CA SER A 14 0.36 0.41 7.14
C SER A 14 0.15 0.72 5.67
N ALA A 15 -1.04 0.43 5.16
CA ALA A 15 -1.42 0.78 3.81
C ALA A 15 -2.63 1.73 3.86
N TRP A 16 -2.65 2.69 2.95
CA TRP A 16 -3.74 3.64 2.78
C TRP A 16 -3.87 4.04 1.33
N PHE A 17 -5.02 4.58 0.96
CA PHE A 17 -5.26 5.08 -0.38
C PHE A 17 -5.43 6.60 -0.39
N SER A 18 -5.20 7.16 -1.57
CA SER A 18 -5.51 8.54 -1.91
C SER A 18 -6.32 8.59 -3.19
N PHE A 19 -7.25 9.54 -3.26
CA PHE A 19 -8.06 9.74 -4.46
C PHE A 19 -7.25 10.38 -5.58
N ASP A 20 -6.45 11.39 -5.23
CA ASP A 20 -5.70 12.24 -6.15
C ASP A 20 -4.30 12.58 -5.62
N LYS A 21 -3.47 13.15 -6.49
CA LYS A 21 -2.11 13.60 -6.16
C LYS A 21 -2.08 14.63 -5.04
N GLU A 22 -3.10 15.49 -4.95
CA GLU A 22 -3.21 16.51 -3.91
C GLU A 22 -3.50 15.89 -2.54
N ASP A 23 -4.37 14.88 -2.49
CA ASP A 23 -4.65 14.13 -1.26
C ASP A 23 -3.40 13.35 -0.81
N LEU A 24 -2.71 12.73 -1.77
CA LEU A 24 -1.43 12.07 -1.53
C LEU A 24 -0.40 13.03 -0.93
N ALA A 25 -0.21 14.20 -1.55
CA ALA A 25 0.73 15.21 -1.07
C ALA A 25 0.38 15.71 0.34
N ARG A 26 -0.92 15.86 0.64
CA ARG A 26 -1.39 16.29 1.97
C ARG A 26 -1.08 15.24 3.04
N LYS A 27 -1.27 13.96 2.74
CA LYS A 27 -0.96 12.85 3.66
C LYS A 27 0.54 12.66 3.84
N LEU A 28 1.32 12.73 2.77
CA LEU A 28 2.79 12.71 2.84
C LEU A 28 3.35 13.87 3.67
N LEU A 29 2.77 15.07 3.54
CA LEU A 29 3.14 16.21 4.37
C LEU A 29 2.75 16.07 5.84
N ALA A 30 1.68 15.32 6.14
CA ALA A 30 1.29 15.02 7.52
C ALA A 30 2.17 13.93 8.14
N LEU A 31 2.61 12.97 7.33
CA LEU A 31 3.44 11.82 7.71
C LEU A 31 4.91 12.08 7.37
N GLN A 32 5.48 13.24 7.75
CA GLN A 32 6.91 13.58 7.55
C GLN A 32 7.87 12.66 8.35
N ASP A 33 7.80 11.37 8.08
CA ASP A 33 8.64 10.34 8.65
C ASP A 33 9.68 9.97 7.60
N ASP A 34 10.91 10.42 7.87
CA ASP A 34 12.08 10.29 6.98
C ASP A 34 12.64 8.85 6.95
N GLY A 35 12.20 7.99 7.88
CA GLY A 35 12.68 6.60 8.05
C GLY A 35 11.70 5.52 7.58
N VAL A 36 10.69 5.88 6.78
CA VAL A 36 9.67 4.94 6.29
C VAL A 36 9.76 4.85 4.77
N GLU A 37 10.06 3.66 4.27
CA GLU A 37 9.97 3.38 2.83
C GLU A 37 8.49 3.40 2.42
N ARG A 38 8.15 4.17 1.38
CA ARG A 38 6.78 4.27 0.89
C ARG A 38 6.73 3.86 -0.56
N ILE A 39 5.91 2.85 -0.85
CA ILE A 39 5.67 2.40 -2.21
C ILE A 39 4.33 2.96 -2.66
N VAL A 40 4.32 3.66 -3.79
CA VAL A 40 3.12 4.30 -4.36
C VAL A 40 2.74 3.58 -5.64
N TYR A 41 1.55 2.99 -5.65
CA TYR A 41 0.94 2.36 -6.81
C TYR A 41 -0.15 3.27 -7.37
N TRP A 42 -0.09 3.61 -8.66
CA TRP A 42 -0.94 4.64 -9.25
C TRP A 42 -2.33 4.13 -9.62
N ASN A 43 -2.48 2.82 -9.73
CA ASN A 43 -3.70 2.17 -10.11
C ASN A 43 -3.87 0.84 -9.35
N GLU A 44 -5.09 0.34 -9.42
CA GLU A 44 -5.47 -0.92 -8.80
C GLU A 44 -4.70 -2.11 -9.37
N ALA A 45 -4.48 -2.17 -10.68
CA ALA A 45 -3.76 -3.28 -11.31
C ALA A 45 -2.30 -3.38 -10.82
N GLU A 46 -1.64 -2.26 -10.57
CA GLU A 46 -0.32 -2.23 -9.94
C GLU A 46 -0.37 -2.72 -8.49
N ALA A 47 -1.39 -2.30 -7.71
CA ALA A 47 -1.57 -2.74 -6.33
C ALA A 47 -1.88 -4.26 -6.23
N VAL A 48 -2.79 -4.75 -7.07
CA VAL A 48 -3.16 -6.17 -7.16
C VAL A 48 -1.97 -6.99 -7.65
N GLY A 49 -1.29 -6.56 -8.72
CA GLY A 49 -0.10 -7.23 -9.22
C GLY A 49 1.01 -7.31 -8.17
N ALA A 50 1.24 -6.23 -7.42
CA ALA A 50 2.17 -6.23 -6.30
C ALA A 50 1.78 -7.26 -5.24
N PHE A 51 0.50 -7.34 -4.87
CA PHE A 51 -0.03 -8.37 -3.97
C PHE A 51 0.14 -9.80 -4.54
N GLU A 52 -0.03 -10.01 -5.84
CA GLU A 52 0.16 -11.31 -6.50
C GLU A 52 1.63 -11.77 -6.51
N GLY A 53 2.56 -10.88 -6.18
CA GLY A 53 4.00 -11.17 -6.12
C GLY A 53 4.81 -10.55 -7.24
N ASN A 54 4.22 -9.61 -8.00
CA ASN A 54 4.92 -8.85 -9.04
C ASN A 54 5.91 -7.83 -8.45
N ASP A 55 5.82 -7.54 -7.15
CA ASP A 55 6.70 -6.62 -6.46
C ASP A 55 7.57 -7.35 -5.41
N PRO A 56 8.90 -7.46 -5.63
CA PRO A 56 9.79 -8.17 -4.74
C PRO A 56 9.98 -7.49 -3.37
N LEU A 57 9.63 -6.20 -3.22
CA LEU A 57 9.73 -5.47 -1.96
C LEU A 57 8.68 -5.97 -0.96
N ILE A 58 7.47 -6.29 -1.42
CA ILE A 58 6.40 -6.84 -0.57
C ILE A 58 6.24 -8.36 -0.67
N ALA A 59 6.74 -8.99 -1.73
CA ALA A 59 6.71 -10.45 -1.90
C ALA A 59 7.77 -11.20 -1.05
N GLY A 60 8.76 -10.49 -0.51
CA GLY A 60 9.80 -11.08 0.35
C GLY A 60 9.26 -11.59 1.70
N LYS A 61 10.02 -12.49 2.36
CA LYS A 61 9.68 -13.04 3.70
C LYS A 61 9.51 -11.97 4.79
N ALA A 62 10.12 -10.80 4.62
CA ALA A 62 9.95 -9.64 5.51
C ALA A 62 8.74 -8.75 5.12
N GLY A 63 8.31 -8.82 3.85
CA GLY A 63 7.23 -8.01 3.27
C GLY A 63 5.81 -8.57 3.48
N TRP A 64 5.65 -9.77 4.08
CA TRP A 64 4.34 -10.39 4.27
C TRP A 64 3.36 -9.52 5.07
N ARG A 65 3.85 -8.72 6.03
CA ARG A 65 3.02 -7.76 6.77
C ARG A 65 2.54 -6.61 5.89
N ALA A 66 3.40 -6.11 5.01
CA ALA A 66 3.05 -5.06 4.06
C ALA A 66 2.07 -5.55 3.00
N ARG A 67 2.29 -6.77 2.51
CA ARG A 67 1.33 -7.47 1.64
C ARG A 67 -0.03 -7.62 2.32
N ARG A 68 -0.05 -7.95 3.61
CA ARG A 68 -1.30 -8.05 4.40
C ARG A 68 -1.97 -6.69 4.58
N ALA A 69 -1.23 -5.63 4.89
CA ALA A 69 -1.78 -4.28 4.99
C ALA A 69 -2.40 -3.83 3.66
N LEU A 70 -1.73 -4.09 2.53
CA LEU A 70 -2.26 -3.83 1.20
C LEU A 70 -3.53 -4.64 0.92
N TYR A 71 -3.56 -5.91 1.30
CA TYR A 71 -4.75 -6.77 1.19
C TYR A 71 -5.92 -6.24 2.02
N GLU A 72 -5.69 -5.84 3.27
CA GLU A 72 -6.72 -5.26 4.13
C GLU A 72 -7.31 -3.98 3.52
N GLN A 73 -6.50 -3.16 2.85
CA GLN A 73 -6.99 -2.00 2.09
C GLN A 73 -7.79 -2.38 0.84
N LEU A 74 -7.29 -3.31 0.02
CA LEU A 74 -7.99 -3.77 -1.19
C LEU A 74 -9.34 -4.42 -0.85
N VAL A 75 -9.41 -5.16 0.27
CA VAL A 75 -10.67 -5.69 0.80
C VAL A 75 -11.60 -4.58 1.31
N ALA A 76 -11.08 -3.60 2.04
CA ALA A 76 -11.87 -2.49 2.57
C ALA A 76 -12.45 -1.58 1.46
N LEU A 77 -11.79 -1.52 0.30
CA LEU A 77 -12.24 -0.79 -0.89
C LEU A 77 -13.17 -1.63 -1.78
N GLU A 78 -13.54 -2.85 -1.36
CA GLU A 78 -14.36 -3.81 -2.13
C GLU A 78 -13.77 -4.23 -3.48
N VAL A 79 -12.51 -3.87 -3.76
CA VAL A 79 -11.80 -4.20 -5.01
C VAL A 79 -11.59 -5.71 -5.16
N LEU A 80 -11.32 -6.40 -4.05
CA LEU A 80 -11.18 -7.86 -4.00
C LEU A 80 -12.46 -8.57 -3.52
N ALA A 81 -13.55 -7.84 -3.31
CA ALA A 81 -14.76 -8.38 -2.67
C ALA A 81 -15.80 -8.94 -3.67
N ASP A 82 -15.54 -8.93 -4.97
CA ASP A 82 -16.44 -9.51 -5.96
C ASP A 82 -15.90 -10.87 -6.46
N ASP A 83 -16.15 -11.93 -5.67
CA ASP A 83 -16.37 -13.30 -6.16
C ASP A 83 -17.10 -14.12 -5.06
N CYS A 84 -18.43 -14.04 -5.06
CA CYS A 84 -19.34 -14.96 -4.37
C CYS A 84 -20.61 -15.15 -5.21
#